data_AF-A0A7G9QPA3-F1
#
_entry.id   AF-A0A7G9QPA3-F1
#
_cell.length_a   1.000
_cell.length_b   1.000
_cell.length_c   1.000
_cell.angle_alpha   90.00
_cell.angle_beta   90.00
_cell.angle_gamma   90.00
#
_symmetry.space_group_name_H-M   'P 1'
#
loop_
_entity.id
_entity.type
_entity.pdbx_description
1 polymer ?
#
loop_
_entity_poly.entity_id
_entity_poly.type
_entity_poly.pdbx_seq_one_letter_code
_entity_poly.pdbx_strand_id
1 'polypeptide(L)'
;MECLSWFIHKYLFHGPLWFLHKSHHQKAKSFFEWNDLFALLFAALSLYLMYIDRNGLGYRFFIGLGISLYGMVYFVVHDWFVHRRFKTFKSNNTYLQAVRKAHKIHHKNRGKEKGKAFGLLFVKKNLIKND
;
A
#
# COMPACT_ATOMS: atom_id res chain seq x y z
N MET A 1 -4.83 -4.88 -9.88
CA MET A 1 -4.02 -3.87 -9.15
C MET A 1 -3.07 -4.48 -8.13
N GLU A 2 -3.50 -5.39 -7.24
CA GLU A 2 -2.63 -5.98 -6.19
C GLU A 2 -1.29 -6.55 -6.71
N CYS A 3 -1.28 -7.35 -7.79
CA CYS A 3 -0.03 -7.88 -8.36
C CYS A 3 0.96 -6.76 -8.76
N LEU A 4 0.43 -5.70 -9.38
CA LEU A 4 1.22 -4.54 -9.78
C LEU A 4 1.71 -3.76 -8.56
N SER A 5 0.85 -3.58 -7.54
CA SER A 5 1.24 -2.95 -6.28
C SER A 5 2.35 -3.73 -5.58
N TRP A 6 2.25 -5.06 -5.52
CA TRP A 6 3.30 -5.93 -4.98
C TRP A 6 4.62 -5.75 -5.74
N PHE A 7 4.57 -5.68 -7.08
CA PHE A 7 5.74 -5.49 -7.92
C PHE A 7 6.39 -4.12 -7.67
N ILE A 8 5.58 -3.05 -7.69
CA ILE A 8 6.02 -1.68 -7.39
C ILE A 8 6.63 -1.62 -5.99
N HIS A 9 5.98 -2.21 -4.98
CA HIS A 9 6.47 -2.18 -3.62
C HIS A 9 7.82 -2.90 -3.50
N LYS A 10 7.95 -4.10 -4.07
CA LYS A 10 9.18 -4.90 -3.97
C LYS A 10 10.34 -4.32 -4.78
N TYR A 11 10.10 -3.88 -6.01
CA TYR A 11 11.18 -3.52 -6.94
C TYR A 11 11.40 -2.02 -7.05
N LEU A 12 10.37 -1.19 -6.83
CA LEU A 12 10.47 0.26 -6.92
C LEU A 12 10.68 0.89 -5.55
N PHE A 13 9.78 0.64 -4.59
CA PHE A 13 9.87 1.24 -3.25
C PHE A 13 11.02 0.66 -2.44
N HIS A 14 11.20 -0.66 -2.46
CA HIS A 14 12.39 -1.32 -1.92
C HIS A 14 13.59 -1.31 -2.88
N GLY A 15 13.56 -0.51 -3.95
CA GLY A 15 14.63 -0.40 -4.94
C GLY A 15 15.19 1.02 -5.02
N PRO A 16 15.03 1.73 -6.17
CA PRO A 16 15.52 3.09 -6.34
C PRO A 16 14.77 4.13 -5.49
N LEU A 17 13.50 3.91 -5.19
CA LEU A 17 12.68 4.86 -4.40
C LEU A 17 12.72 4.57 -2.89
N TRP A 18 13.71 3.81 -2.44
CA TRP A 18 13.87 3.48 -1.01
C TRP A 18 14.05 4.71 -0.14
N PHE A 19 14.64 5.80 -0.62
CA PHE A 19 14.81 7.01 0.18
C PHE A 19 13.46 7.60 0.64
N LEU A 20 12.39 7.47 -0.17
CA LEU A 20 11.03 7.87 0.22
C LEU A 20 10.39 6.85 1.18
N HIS A 21 10.53 5.56 0.86
CA HIS A 21 9.90 4.47 1.60
C HIS A 21 10.58 4.15 2.94
N LYS A 22 11.86 4.49 3.11
CA LYS A 22 12.66 4.25 4.33
C LYS A 22 12.01 4.89 5.55
N SER A 23 11.45 6.09 5.40
CA SER A 23 10.76 6.82 6.47
C SER A 23 9.63 5.98 7.10
N HIS A 24 8.93 5.22 6.26
CA HIS A 24 7.83 4.36 6.63
C HIS A 24 8.28 3.09 7.40
N HIS A 25 9.41 2.50 6.99
CA HIS A 25 10.02 1.38 7.73
C HIS A 25 10.65 1.79 9.05
N GLN A 26 11.17 3.02 9.13
CA GLN A 26 11.92 3.54 10.26
C GLN A 26 11.09 4.54 11.08
N LYS A 27 9.78 4.29 11.23
CA LYS A 27 8.78 5.09 11.96
C LYS A 27 9.33 6.41 12.52
N ALA A 28 9.20 7.48 11.76
CA ALA A 28 9.39 8.82 12.29
C ALA A 28 8.23 9.17 13.25
N LYS A 29 8.47 10.00 14.27
CA LYS A 29 7.39 10.50 15.16
C LYS A 29 6.44 11.50 14.47
N SER A 30 6.59 11.73 13.17
CA SER A 30 5.86 12.74 12.42
C SER A 30 4.52 12.19 11.92
N PHE A 31 3.51 13.07 11.83
CA PHE A 31 2.23 12.73 11.20
C PHE A 31 2.39 12.51 9.69
N PHE A 32 3.28 13.26 9.03
CA PHE A 32 3.63 13.11 7.61
C PHE A 32 4.93 12.33 7.43
N GLU A 33 4.96 11.42 6.47
CA GLU A 33 6.12 10.63 6.08
C GLU A 33 6.50 10.93 4.63
N TRP A 34 7.78 10.79 4.28
CA TRP A 34 8.22 10.90 2.87
C TRP A 34 7.49 9.90 1.96
N ASN A 35 7.04 8.79 2.53
CA ASN A 35 6.22 7.80 1.85
C ASN A 35 4.86 8.35 1.38
N ASP A 36 4.33 9.39 2.00
CA ASP A 36 3.06 10.02 1.59
C ASP A 36 3.13 10.62 0.19
N LEU A 37 4.34 10.93 -0.28
CA LEU A 37 4.56 11.40 -1.65
C LEU A 37 4.12 10.36 -2.68
N PHE A 38 4.20 9.05 -2.39
CA PHE A 38 3.66 8.03 -3.29
C PHE A 38 2.15 8.18 -3.47
N ALA A 39 1.41 8.43 -2.39
CA ALA A 39 -0.04 8.62 -2.48
C ALA A 39 -0.38 9.82 -3.38
N LEU A 40 0.35 10.94 -3.23
CA LEU A 40 0.18 12.11 -4.09
C LEU A 40 0.53 11.83 -5.55
N LEU A 41 1.64 11.13 -5.81
CA LEU A 41 2.06 10.78 -7.17
C LEU A 41 1.05 9.87 -7.87
N PHE A 42 0.55 8.83 -7.20
CA PHE A 42 -0.46 7.93 -7.78
C PHE A 42 -1.82 8.61 -7.94
N ALA A 43 -2.20 9.50 -7.02
CA ALA A 43 -3.42 10.30 -7.16
C ALA A 43 -3.33 11.24 -8.38
N ALA A 44 -2.20 11.95 -8.55
CA ALA A 44 -1.98 12.82 -9.70
C ALA A 44 -1.98 12.03 -11.02
N LEU A 45 -1.31 10.87 -11.07
CA LEU A 45 -1.32 10.00 -12.25
C LEU A 45 -2.73 9.48 -12.57
N SER A 46 -3.49 9.06 -11.55
CA SER A 46 -4.86 8.59 -11.70
C SER A 46 -5.76 9.68 -12.27
N LEU A 47 -5.74 10.88 -11.67
CA LEU A 47 -6.52 12.03 -12.12
C LEU A 47 -6.14 12.45 -13.53
N TYR A 48 -4.85 12.46 -13.86
CA TYR A 48 -4.36 12.77 -15.19
C TYR A 48 -4.93 11.78 -16.24
N LEU A 49 -4.82 10.47 -15.99
CA LEU A 49 -5.32 9.44 -16.90
C LEU A 49 -6.84 9.51 -17.09
N MET A 50 -7.58 9.76 -16.01
CA MET A 50 -9.03 9.95 -16.07
C MET A 50 -9.39 11.24 -16.83
N TYR A 51 -8.66 12.33 -16.60
CA TYR A 51 -8.93 13.62 -17.23
C TYR A 51 -8.71 13.59 -18.74
N ILE A 52 -7.61 13.01 -19.22
CA ILE A 52 -7.32 12.97 -20.67
C ILE A 52 -8.28 12.07 -21.46
N ASP A 53 -8.92 11.11 -20.79
CA ASP A 53 -9.82 10.12 -21.41
C ASP A 53 -11.28 10.28 -20.92
N ARG A 54 -11.61 11.44 -20.34
CA ARG A 54 -12.91 11.72 -19.70
C ARG A 54 -14.11 11.66 -20.63
N ASN A 55 -13.92 12.00 -21.90
CA ASN A 55 -14.99 12.02 -22.90
C ASN A 55 -15.22 10.65 -23.54
N GLY A 56 -14.16 9.84 -23.65
CA GLY A 56 -14.20 8.54 -24.31
C GLY A 56 -14.45 7.38 -23.35
N LEU A 57 -14.16 7.58 -22.05
CA LEU A 57 -14.15 6.51 -21.04
C LEU A 57 -13.38 5.27 -21.54
N GLY A 58 -12.26 5.50 -22.23
CA GLY A 58 -11.43 4.44 -22.77
C GLY A 58 -10.63 3.70 -21.70
N TYR A 59 -9.69 2.87 -22.17
CA TYR A 59 -8.85 2.07 -21.27
C TYR A 59 -8.00 2.92 -20.30
N ARG A 60 -7.62 4.16 -20.68
CA ARG A 60 -6.81 5.04 -19.81
C ARG A 60 -7.65 5.53 -18.64
N PHE A 61 -8.92 5.88 -18.90
CA PHE A 61 -9.86 6.24 -17.85
C PHE A 61 -9.99 5.11 -16.82
N PHE A 62 -10.21 3.88 -17.26
CA PHE A 62 -10.37 2.74 -16.35
C PHE A 62 -9.08 2.34 -15.63
N ILE A 63 -7.90 2.53 -16.25
CA ILE A 63 -6.62 2.39 -15.54
C ILE A 63 -6.52 3.43 -14.43
N GLY A 64 -6.81 4.70 -14.74
CA GLY A 64 -6.83 5.79 -13.75
C GLY A 64 -7.81 5.50 -12.61
N LEU A 65 -9.03 5.06 -12.92
CA LEU A 65 -10.04 4.66 -11.95
C LEU A 65 -9.54 3.48 -11.08
N GLY A 66 -8.92 2.48 -11.69
CA GLY A 66 -8.33 1.34 -10.98
C GLY A 66 -7.22 1.75 -10.00
N ILE A 67 -6.36 2.72 -10.38
CA ILE A 67 -5.35 3.31 -9.49
C ILE A 67 -6.04 4.03 -8.33
N SER A 68 -7.07 4.83 -8.59
CA SER A 68 -7.81 5.58 -7.56
C SER A 68 -8.47 4.64 -6.54
N LEU A 69 -9.25 3.67 -7.02
CA LEU A 69 -9.95 2.70 -6.18
C LEU A 69 -8.98 1.88 -5.33
N TYR A 70 -7.89 1.40 -5.94
CA TYR A 70 -6.88 0.65 -5.20
C TYR A 70 -6.12 1.55 -4.22
N GLY A 71 -5.85 2.81 -4.56
CA GLY A 71 -5.28 3.80 -3.64
C GLY A 71 -6.15 4.06 -2.42
N MET A 72 -7.48 4.10 -2.61
CA MET A 72 -8.43 4.22 -1.50
C MET A 72 -8.42 2.97 -0.61
N VAL A 73 -8.41 1.77 -1.21
CA VAL A 73 -8.27 0.50 -0.46
C VAL A 73 -6.93 0.48 0.31
N TYR A 74 -5.85 0.93 -0.32
CA TYR A 74 -4.55 1.06 0.32
C TYR A 74 -4.62 1.96 1.54
N PHE A 75 -5.12 3.19 1.40
CA PHE A 75 -5.25 4.12 2.53
C PHE A 75 -6.07 3.53 3.69
N VAL A 76 -7.20 2.89 3.40
CA VAL A 76 -8.08 2.30 4.42
C VAL A 76 -7.40 1.13 5.14
N VAL A 77 -6.82 0.19 4.37
CA VAL A 77 -6.25 -1.04 4.95
C VAL A 77 -4.88 -0.76 5.56
N HIS A 78 -4.00 -0.12 4.82
CA HIS A 78 -2.62 0.14 5.21
C HIS A 78 -2.53 1.23 6.29
N ASP A 79 -2.86 2.47 5.95
CA ASP A 79 -2.62 3.63 6.80
C ASP A 79 -3.58 3.69 7.99
N TRP A 80 -4.87 3.47 7.74
CA TRP A 80 -5.89 3.57 8.77
C TRP A 80 -6.01 2.30 9.63
N PHE A 81 -6.11 1.11 9.03
CA PHE A 81 -6.33 -0.13 9.78
C PHE A 81 -5.03 -0.78 10.32
N VAL A 82 -3.96 -0.83 9.52
CA VAL A 82 -2.70 -1.48 9.92
C VAL A 82 -1.79 -0.53 10.69
N HIS A 83 -1.47 0.65 10.15
CA HIS A 83 -0.58 1.64 10.78
C HIS A 83 -1.25 2.46 11.86
N ARG A 84 -2.58 2.55 11.85
CA ARG A 84 -3.37 3.29 12.85
C ARG A 84 -2.97 4.77 12.91
N ARG A 85 -2.70 5.39 11.75
CA ARG A 85 -2.38 6.83 11.65
C ARG A 85 -3.51 7.72 12.18
N PHE A 86 -4.74 7.21 12.12
CA PHE A 86 -5.94 7.81 12.70
C PHE A 86 -6.55 6.87 13.74
N LYS A 87 -7.48 7.37 14.56
CA LYS A 87 -8.30 6.54 15.46
C LYS A 87 -8.98 5.45 14.63
N THR A 88 -8.64 4.19 14.92
CA THR A 88 -9.04 3.04 14.11
C THR A 88 -9.84 2.03 14.94
N PHE A 89 -10.53 1.13 14.26
CA PHE A 89 -11.34 0.07 14.86
C PHE A 89 -10.53 -1.21 15.09
N LYS A 90 -10.98 -2.04 16.03
CA LYS A 90 -10.52 -3.42 16.18
C LYS A 90 -11.41 -4.31 15.31
N SER A 91 -10.83 -5.34 14.69
CA SER A 91 -11.58 -6.31 13.89
C SER A 91 -11.22 -7.73 14.32
N ASN A 92 -12.25 -8.57 14.48
CA ASN A 92 -12.14 -9.99 14.79
C ASN A 92 -12.11 -10.86 13.52
N ASN A 93 -12.14 -10.24 12.33
CA ASN A 93 -12.08 -10.96 11.07
C ASN A 93 -10.68 -11.55 10.85
N THR A 94 -10.62 -12.87 10.68
CA THR A 94 -9.37 -13.65 10.52
C THR A 94 -8.49 -13.14 9.37
N TYR A 95 -9.10 -12.79 8.24
CA TYR A 95 -8.36 -12.26 7.08
C TYR A 95 -7.74 -10.90 7.37
N LEU A 96 -8.48 -9.97 7.97
CA LEU A 96 -7.95 -8.65 8.33
C LEU A 96 -6.84 -8.76 9.39
N GLN A 97 -6.94 -9.72 10.31
CA GLN A 97 -5.87 -10.03 11.24
C GLN A 97 -4.62 -10.59 10.54
N ALA A 98 -4.80 -11.48 9.57
CA ALA A 98 -3.71 -12.01 8.74
C ALA A 98 -3.01 -10.91 7.93
N VAL A 99 -3.77 -9.96 7.35
CA VAL A 99 -3.23 -8.78 6.65
C VAL A 99 -2.36 -7.95 7.60
N ARG A 100 -2.87 -7.63 8.78
CA ARG A 100 -2.09 -6.89 9.79
C ARG A 100 -0.83 -7.66 10.21
N LYS A 101 -0.90 -8.99 10.35
CA LYS A 101 0.26 -9.84 10.71
C LYS A 101 1.30 -9.87 9.59
N ALA A 102 0.89 -10.04 8.33
CA ALA A 102 1.76 -10.02 7.16
C ALA A 102 2.52 -8.70 7.07
N HIS A 103 1.82 -7.58 7.24
CA HIS A 103 2.42 -6.24 7.19
C HIS A 103 3.39 -5.98 8.35
N LYS A 104 3.08 -6.48 9.56
CA LYS A 104 4.04 -6.45 10.68
C LYS A 104 5.31 -7.26 10.39
N ILE A 105 5.18 -8.42 9.75
CA ILE A 105 6.33 -9.25 9.35
C ILE A 105 7.19 -8.49 8.35
N HIS A 106 6.56 -7.78 7.41
CA HIS A 106 7.23 -6.93 6.44
C HIS A 106 8.05 -5.81 7.13
N HIS A 107 7.42 -5.05 8.03
CA HIS A 107 8.08 -3.97 8.78
C HIS A 107 9.06 -4.42 9.86
N LYS A 108 9.09 -5.70 10.24
CA LYS A 108 10.10 -6.23 11.16
C LYS A 108 11.51 -5.99 10.60
N ASN A 109 11.63 -6.02 9.28
CA ASN A 109 12.84 -5.59 8.61
C ASN A 109 12.81 -4.07 8.36
N ARG A 110 13.79 -3.35 8.92
CA ARG A 110 13.92 -1.89 8.79
C ARG A 110 14.87 -1.46 7.66
N GLY A 111 15.48 -2.42 6.99
CA GLY A 111 16.37 -2.20 5.85
C GLY A 111 15.67 -2.41 4.52
N LYS A 112 16.34 -1.98 3.45
CA LYS A 112 15.92 -2.19 2.07
C LYS A 112 15.88 -3.67 1.70
N GLU A 113 16.94 -4.39 2.09
CA GLU A 113 17.19 -5.78 1.71
C GLU A 113 16.52 -6.79 2.64
N LYS A 114 16.20 -8.00 2.13
CA LYS A 114 15.58 -9.12 2.88
C LYS A 114 14.15 -8.86 3.37
N GLY A 115 13.45 -7.89 2.77
CA GLY A 115 12.01 -7.68 2.98
C GLY A 115 11.20 -8.93 2.62
N LYS A 116 10.11 -9.15 3.36
CA LYS A 116 9.16 -10.25 3.13
C LYS A 116 7.75 -9.67 3.10
N ALA A 117 6.80 -10.39 2.48
CA ALA A 117 5.38 -10.02 2.48
C ALA A 117 5.08 -8.59 1.98
N PHE A 118 5.46 -8.29 0.73
CA PHE A 118 5.24 -6.99 0.09
C PHE A 118 3.79 -6.70 -0.36
N GLY A 119 2.88 -7.68 -0.25
CA GLY A 119 1.48 -7.51 -0.66
C GLY A 119 0.67 -6.85 0.45
N LEU A 120 -0.32 -6.04 0.06
CA LEU A 120 -1.28 -5.46 0.99
C LEU A 120 -2.39 -6.47 1.32
N LEU A 121 -3.01 -7.02 0.28
CA LEU A 121 -4.13 -7.96 0.38
C LEU A 121 -3.70 -9.41 0.18
N PHE A 122 -2.57 -9.64 -0.50
CA PHE A 122 -1.99 -10.96 -0.66
C PHE A 122 -1.23 -11.40 0.58
N VAL A 123 -1.94 -12.17 1.42
CA VAL A 123 -1.39 -12.81 2.62
C VAL A 123 -1.10 -14.28 2.37
N LYS A 124 -0.04 -14.80 3.01
CA LYS A 124 0.26 -16.23 2.95
C LYS A 124 -0.84 -17.03 3.67
N LYS A 125 -1.22 -18.19 3.12
CA LYS A 125 -2.29 -19.05 3.66
C LYS A 125 -2.08 -19.43 5.14
N ASN A 126 -0.83 -19.65 5.54
CA ASN A 126 -0.45 -19.98 6.92
C ASN A 126 -0.62 -18.81 7.92
N LEU A 127 -0.90 -17.59 7.45
CA LEU A 127 -1.26 -16.47 8.32
C LEU A 127 -2.77 -16.36 8.54
N ILE A 128 -3.57 -17.00 7.69
CA ILE A 128 -5.04 -17.05 7.79
C ILE A 128 -5.47 -18.21 8.66
N LYS A 129 -4.80 -19.36 8.57
CA LYS A 129 -5.03 -20.49 9.48
C LYS A 129 -4.24 -20.27 10.76
N ASN A 130 -4.95 -20.06 11.87
CA ASN A 130 -4.39 -20.21 13.20
C ASN A 130 -4.33 -21.73 13.47
N ASP A 131 -3.26 -22.36 13.03
CA ASP A 131 -2.84 -23.65 13.59
C ASP A 131 -1.91 -23.37 14.79
#